data_AF-A0A1V0TV97-F1
#
_entry.id   AF-A0A1V0TV97-F1
#
_cell.length_a   1.000
_cell.length_b   1.000
_cell.length_c   1.000
_cell.angle_alpha   90.00
_cell.angle_beta   90.00
_cell.angle_gamma   90.00
#
_symmetry.space_group_name_H-M   'P 1'
#
loop_
_entity.id
_entity.type
_entity.pdbx_description
1 polymer ?
#
loop_
_entity_poly.entity_id
_entity_poly.type
_entity_poly.pdbx_seq_one_letter_code
_entity_poly.pdbx_strand_id
1 'polypeptide(L)'
;MTAVIEGVRPQVPPLTRPELGLAGVGALAAAGVGALGLLSSFDAMSAAAEQWGFAEPWMLPVGIDTAIPVFTLANLLLIRLDMALAWVRMVPWALTLVTCGLNIAAGQGVWAKLAHGTMPLLWVVFSEIGAHIYAVRIGAVTGRRMEKIRRSRWLLAFPSTFALWRRMTLWEITSYSEALERERERQLRRAELREKHGRRWRSQTPRRERVLLKLGELAPAGEEPQPVVPEEPELPEAEPETPKPPRKRPAKAKPKASKAQRTSAELLVEAREVTAEWADDAVNAEAIRKAVRTSQDNARMLRDTLKAERAEAARFRPEPQSIETAQPAETEHSEGVAA
;
A
#
# COMPACT_ATOMS: atom_id res chain seq x y z
N MET A 1 19.73 26.77 -13.39
CA MET A 1 19.52 25.31 -13.55
C MET A 1 20.01 24.62 -12.28
N THR A 2 19.13 24.39 -11.32
CA THR A 2 19.47 23.69 -10.07
C THR A 2 18.94 22.27 -10.20
N ALA A 3 19.84 21.31 -10.33
CA ALA A 3 19.49 19.90 -10.42
C ALA A 3 18.70 19.50 -9.18
N VAL A 4 17.46 19.03 -9.39
CA VAL A 4 16.68 18.32 -8.38
C VAL A 4 17.46 17.03 -8.12
N ILE A 5 18.23 16.99 -7.03
CA ILE A 5 18.80 15.75 -6.54
C ILE A 5 17.63 14.96 -5.99
N GLU A 6 17.03 14.14 -6.85
CA GLU A 6 16.07 13.12 -6.47
C GLU A 6 16.75 12.26 -5.41
N GLY A 7 16.28 12.37 -4.16
CA GLY A 7 16.85 11.65 -3.03
C GLY A 7 16.73 10.15 -3.24
N VAL A 8 17.74 9.54 -3.85
CA VAL A 8 17.84 8.09 -4.01
C VAL A 8 17.86 7.51 -2.60
N ARG A 9 16.75 6.85 -2.23
CA ARG A 9 16.65 6.12 -0.97
C ARG A 9 17.85 5.17 -0.90
N PRO A 10 18.63 5.13 0.20
CA PRO A 10 19.62 4.07 0.38
C PRO A 10 18.84 2.76 0.40
N GLN A 11 18.88 2.04 -0.72
CA GLN A 11 18.30 0.71 -0.82
C GLN A 11 19.22 -0.19 0.00
N VAL A 12 18.68 -0.81 1.05
CA VAL A 12 19.40 -1.86 1.76
C VAL A 12 19.81 -2.89 0.72
N PRO A 13 21.12 -3.20 0.57
CA PRO A 13 21.58 -4.15 -0.43
C PRO A 13 20.80 -5.46 -0.32
N PRO A 14 20.40 -6.08 -1.44
CA PRO A 14 19.77 -7.39 -1.39
C PRO A 14 20.75 -8.38 -0.75
N LEU A 15 20.23 -9.29 0.08
CA LEU A 15 21.04 -10.31 0.74
C LEU A 15 21.83 -11.09 -0.31
N THR A 16 23.12 -11.24 -0.08
CA THR A 16 23.98 -12.05 -0.94
C THR A 16 23.66 -13.54 -0.74
N ARG A 17 24.03 -14.39 -1.71
CA ARG A 17 23.85 -15.86 -1.59
C ARG A 17 24.44 -16.46 -0.30
N PRO A 18 25.66 -16.08 0.15
CA PRO A 18 26.17 -16.59 1.43
C PRO A 18 25.39 -16.07 2.63
N GLU A 19 24.91 -14.81 2.62
CA GLU A 19 24.06 -14.27 3.69
C GLU A 19 22.70 -14.97 3.76
N LEU A 20 22.10 -15.30 2.61
CA LEU A 20 20.90 -16.12 2.53
C LEU A 20 21.12 -17.53 3.10
N GLY A 21 22.27 -18.15 2.78
CA GLY A 21 22.67 -19.43 3.35
C GLY A 21 22.82 -19.37 4.87
N LEU A 22 23.52 -18.35 5.38
CA LEU A 22 23.69 -18.12 6.81
C LEU A 22 22.35 -17.86 7.51
N ALA A 23 21.47 -17.07 6.89
CA ALA A 23 20.13 -16.81 7.41
C ALA A 23 19.28 -18.10 7.46
N GLY A 24 19.38 -18.95 6.44
CA GLY A 24 18.71 -20.25 6.41
C GLY A 24 19.20 -21.20 7.51
N VAL A 25 20.52 -21.32 7.66
CA VAL A 25 21.13 -22.12 8.75
C VAL A 25 20.74 -21.57 10.12
N GLY A 26 20.79 -20.24 10.30
CA GLY A 26 20.37 -19.58 11.53
C GLY A 26 18.89 -19.83 11.86
N ALA A 27 18.01 -19.77 10.85
CA ALA A 27 16.59 -20.07 11.03
C ALA A 27 16.36 -21.54 11.42
N LEU A 28 17.06 -22.49 10.80
CA LEU A 28 16.99 -23.91 11.15
C LEU A 28 17.48 -24.18 12.57
N ALA A 29 18.63 -23.61 12.96
CA ALA A 29 19.17 -23.75 14.30
C ALA A 29 18.21 -23.16 15.36
N ALA A 30 17.66 -21.97 15.10
CA ALA A 30 16.69 -21.35 15.99
C ALA A 30 15.39 -22.15 16.11
N ALA A 31 14.89 -22.70 15.00
CA ALA A 31 13.75 -23.61 15.01
C ALA A 31 14.03 -24.87 15.85
N GLY A 32 15.22 -25.46 15.72
CA GLY A 32 15.65 -26.62 16.51
C GLY A 32 15.74 -26.31 18.01
N VAL A 33 16.32 -25.18 18.39
CA VAL A 33 16.36 -24.73 19.80
C VAL A 33 14.96 -24.50 20.35
N GLY A 34 14.08 -23.88 19.56
CA GLY A 34 12.68 -23.71 19.94
C GLY A 34 11.96 -25.03 20.14
N ALA A 35 12.13 -26.00 19.22
CA ALA A 35 11.53 -27.33 19.33
C ALA A 35 12.01 -28.10 20.58
N LEU A 36 13.29 -27.98 20.95
CA LEU A 36 13.80 -28.54 22.21
C LEU A 36 13.15 -27.89 23.44
N GLY A 37 12.90 -26.58 23.39
CA GLY A 37 12.16 -25.87 24.43
C GLY A 37 10.73 -26.40 24.58
N LEU A 38 10.03 -26.65 23.45
CA LEU A 38 8.69 -27.22 23.45
C LEU A 38 8.66 -28.64 24.01
N LEU A 39 9.58 -29.50 23.56
CA LEU A 39 9.71 -30.88 24.05
C LEU A 39 9.96 -30.93 25.56
N SER A 40 10.85 -30.05 26.06
CA SER A 40 11.12 -29.92 27.50
C SER A 40 9.89 -29.52 28.31
N SER A 41 9.01 -28.70 27.73
CA SER A 41 7.79 -28.22 28.38
C SER A 41 6.60 -29.17 28.27
N PHE A 42 6.70 -30.21 27.45
CA PHE A 42 5.59 -31.10 27.11
C PHE A 42 5.04 -31.84 28.33
N ASP A 43 5.91 -32.39 29.17
CA ASP A 43 5.50 -33.18 30.35
C ASP A 43 4.81 -32.29 31.39
N ALA A 44 5.33 -31.09 31.62
CA ALA A 44 4.74 -30.13 32.57
C ALA A 44 3.33 -29.71 32.15
N MET A 45 3.13 -29.45 30.86
CA MET A 45 1.82 -29.10 30.30
C MET A 45 0.87 -30.29 30.30
N SER A 46 1.35 -31.48 29.96
CA SER A 46 0.54 -32.71 29.98
C SER A 46 0.08 -33.05 31.39
N ALA A 47 0.98 -32.96 32.39
CA ALA A 47 0.61 -33.18 33.78
C ALA A 47 -0.43 -32.17 34.29
N ALA A 48 -0.35 -30.90 33.86
CA ALA A 48 -1.36 -29.90 34.18
C ALA A 48 -2.71 -30.21 33.51
N ALA A 49 -2.70 -30.65 32.25
CA ALA A 49 -3.91 -31.05 31.53
C ALA A 49 -4.61 -32.24 32.20
N GLU A 50 -3.84 -33.22 32.66
CA GLU A 50 -4.37 -34.37 33.41
C GLU A 50 -5.07 -33.91 34.70
N GLN A 51 -4.46 -33.00 35.46
CA GLN A 51 -5.06 -32.42 36.67
C GLN A 51 -6.34 -31.62 36.37
N TRP A 52 -6.43 -31.02 35.19
CA TRP A 52 -7.61 -30.29 34.73
C TRP A 52 -8.68 -31.21 34.13
N GLY A 53 -8.47 -32.53 34.09
CA GLY A 53 -9.44 -33.51 33.63
C GLY A 53 -9.50 -33.69 32.11
N PHE A 54 -8.43 -33.34 31.38
CA PHE A 54 -8.35 -33.66 29.95
C PHE A 54 -8.30 -35.17 29.74
N ALA A 55 -9.15 -35.70 28.87
CA ALA A 55 -9.13 -37.12 28.50
C ALA A 55 -7.82 -37.51 27.77
N GLU A 56 -7.26 -36.57 27.01
CA GLU A 56 -6.01 -36.72 26.28
C GLU A 56 -5.05 -35.58 26.68
N PRO A 57 -4.25 -35.75 27.74
CA PRO A 57 -3.45 -34.66 28.32
C PRO A 57 -2.44 -34.02 27.36
N TRP A 58 -1.96 -34.80 26.37
CA TRP A 58 -1.04 -34.33 25.33
C TRP A 58 -1.63 -33.26 24.41
N MET A 59 -2.97 -33.13 24.34
CA MET A 59 -3.63 -32.15 23.49
C MET A 59 -3.33 -30.71 23.92
N LEU A 60 -3.14 -30.46 25.21
CA LEU A 60 -2.87 -29.12 25.72
C LEU A 60 -1.55 -28.54 25.19
N PRO A 61 -0.37 -29.21 25.36
CA PRO A 61 0.88 -28.71 24.79
C PRO A 61 0.82 -28.61 23.26
N VAL A 62 0.31 -29.65 22.57
CA VAL A 62 0.21 -29.64 21.11
C VAL A 62 -0.68 -28.50 20.61
N GLY A 63 -1.81 -28.26 21.28
CA GLY A 63 -2.74 -27.19 20.95
C GLY A 63 -2.10 -25.81 21.09
N ILE A 64 -1.38 -25.56 22.19
CA ILE A 64 -0.68 -24.29 22.41
C ILE A 64 0.42 -24.08 21.36
N ASP A 65 1.24 -25.10 21.12
CA ASP A 65 2.40 -25.03 20.23
C ASP A 65 2.00 -24.89 18.76
N THR A 66 0.85 -25.45 18.38
CA THR A 66 0.22 -25.25 17.06
C THR A 66 -0.45 -23.88 16.95
N ALA A 67 -1.09 -23.40 18.02
CA ALA A 67 -1.80 -22.14 18.03
C ALA A 67 -0.87 -20.95 17.80
N ILE A 68 0.33 -20.91 18.42
CA ILE A 68 1.28 -19.80 18.27
C ILE A 68 1.60 -19.49 16.78
N PRO A 69 2.13 -20.43 15.97
CA PRO A 69 2.41 -20.17 14.56
C PRO A 69 1.15 -19.94 13.73
N VAL A 70 0.04 -20.63 14.02
CA VAL A 70 -1.23 -20.47 13.28
C VAL A 70 -1.81 -19.07 13.48
N PHE A 71 -1.94 -18.60 14.71
CA PHE A 71 -2.43 -17.24 15.00
C PHE A 71 -1.46 -16.18 14.51
N THR A 72 -0.15 -16.43 14.58
CA THR A 72 0.86 -15.55 13.99
C THR A 72 0.66 -15.43 12.48
N LEU A 73 0.53 -16.55 11.77
CA LEU A 73 0.31 -16.58 10.32
C LEU A 73 -1.03 -15.92 9.93
N ALA A 74 -2.10 -16.22 10.65
CA ALA A 74 -3.40 -15.60 10.45
C ALA A 74 -3.32 -14.08 10.64
N ASN A 75 -2.64 -13.60 11.68
CA ASN A 75 -2.43 -12.17 11.89
C ASN A 75 -1.62 -11.52 10.75
N LEU A 76 -0.59 -12.19 10.23
CA LEU A 76 0.16 -11.70 9.07
C LEU A 76 -0.71 -11.64 7.81
N LEU A 77 -1.58 -12.63 7.61
CA LEU A 77 -2.55 -12.65 6.50
C LEU A 77 -3.56 -11.52 6.65
N LEU A 78 -4.08 -11.26 7.85
CA LEU A 78 -4.97 -10.14 8.12
C LEU A 78 -4.30 -8.79 7.85
N ILE A 79 -3.03 -8.62 8.25
CA ILE A 79 -2.23 -7.44 7.89
C ILE A 79 -2.10 -7.32 6.37
N ARG A 80 -1.89 -8.45 5.67
CA ARG A 80 -1.75 -8.48 4.21
C ARG A 80 -3.04 -8.13 3.48
N LEU A 81 -4.20 -8.47 4.05
CA LEU A 81 -5.54 -8.22 3.52
C LEU A 81 -6.12 -6.85 3.92
N ASP A 82 -5.34 -6.04 4.64
CA ASP A 82 -5.78 -4.74 5.18
C ASP A 82 -6.91 -4.79 6.22
N MET A 83 -7.01 -5.93 6.91
CA MET A 83 -8.00 -6.19 7.96
C MET A 83 -7.29 -6.54 9.28
N ALA A 84 -6.22 -5.79 9.60
CA ALA A 84 -5.36 -6.10 10.74
C ALA A 84 -6.15 -6.05 12.06
N LEU A 85 -6.20 -7.18 12.76
CA LEU A 85 -6.96 -7.33 13.99
C LEU A 85 -6.00 -7.31 15.19
N ALA A 86 -5.74 -6.12 15.72
CA ALA A 86 -4.65 -5.88 16.68
C ALA A 86 -4.71 -6.75 17.96
N TRP A 87 -5.89 -7.20 18.37
CA TRP A 87 -6.06 -8.06 19.56
C TRP A 87 -5.57 -9.49 19.34
N VAL A 88 -5.60 -10.01 18.10
CA VAL A 88 -5.18 -11.39 17.78
C VAL A 88 -3.72 -11.60 18.16
N ARG A 89 -2.90 -10.54 18.07
CA ARG A 89 -1.50 -10.56 18.49
C ARG A 89 -1.33 -10.84 19.99
N MET A 90 -2.34 -10.60 20.82
CA MET A 90 -2.28 -10.91 22.25
C MET A 90 -2.44 -12.41 22.52
N VAL A 91 -3.01 -13.18 21.57
CA VAL A 91 -3.29 -14.61 21.76
C VAL A 91 -1.99 -15.41 21.95
N PRO A 92 -0.97 -15.33 21.07
CA PRO A 92 0.30 -16.01 21.30
C PRO A 92 0.97 -15.59 22.62
N TRP A 93 0.88 -14.32 23.01
CA TRP A 93 1.47 -13.83 24.27
C TRP A 93 0.77 -14.39 25.50
N ALA A 94 -0.56 -14.46 25.47
CA ALA A 94 -1.34 -15.07 26.55
C ALA A 94 -1.04 -16.57 26.67
N LEU A 95 -1.02 -17.29 25.54
CA LEU A 95 -0.68 -18.72 25.51
C LEU A 95 0.74 -18.96 26.04
N THR A 96 1.71 -18.14 25.62
CA THR A 96 3.08 -18.19 26.13
C THR A 96 3.14 -17.99 27.63
N LEU A 97 2.41 -16.99 28.16
CA LEU A 97 2.37 -16.72 29.59
C LEU A 97 1.83 -17.93 30.38
N VAL A 98 0.79 -18.59 29.86
CA VAL A 98 0.25 -19.83 30.43
C VAL A 98 1.31 -20.93 30.40
N THR A 99 1.97 -21.17 29.26
CA THR A 99 3.04 -22.16 29.13
C THR A 99 4.18 -21.90 30.13
N CYS A 100 4.65 -20.67 30.24
CA CYS A 100 5.68 -20.29 31.20
C CYS A 100 5.20 -20.54 32.64
N GLY A 101 3.97 -20.19 32.97
CA GLY A 101 3.37 -20.41 34.29
C GLY A 101 3.32 -21.88 34.69
N LEU A 102 2.87 -22.76 33.77
CA LEU A 102 2.81 -24.20 33.98
C LEU A 102 4.20 -24.82 34.16
N ASN A 103 5.18 -24.38 33.36
CA ASN A 103 6.57 -24.84 33.50
C ASN A 103 7.21 -24.38 34.82
N ILE A 104 6.94 -23.15 35.26
CA ILE A 104 7.38 -22.65 36.56
C ILE A 104 6.75 -23.46 37.70
N ALA A 105 5.49 -23.87 37.56
CA ALA A 105 4.82 -24.70 38.56
C ALA A 105 5.43 -26.09 38.68
N ALA A 106 5.91 -26.67 37.57
CA ALA A 106 6.54 -27.98 37.54
C ALA A 106 8.00 -28.00 38.07
N GLY A 107 8.73 -26.89 37.98
CA GLY A 107 10.14 -26.82 38.39
C GLY A 107 10.36 -26.92 39.90
N GLN A 108 11.32 -27.75 40.33
CA GLN A 108 11.72 -27.89 41.74
C GLN A 108 12.94 -27.00 42.06
N GLY A 109 12.77 -26.03 42.95
CA GLY A 109 13.80 -25.05 43.29
C GLY A 109 13.86 -23.84 42.33
N VAL A 110 14.48 -22.75 42.78
CA VAL A 110 14.41 -21.44 42.10
C VAL A 110 15.02 -21.48 40.69
N TRP A 111 16.16 -22.14 40.51
CA TRP A 111 16.85 -22.21 39.22
C TRP A 111 16.13 -23.10 38.20
N ALA A 112 15.54 -24.21 38.62
CA ALA A 112 14.75 -25.06 37.74
C ALA A 112 13.49 -24.32 37.27
N LYS A 113 12.79 -23.61 38.17
CA LYS A 113 11.64 -22.78 37.81
C LYS A 113 11.99 -21.72 36.78
N LEU A 114 13.12 -21.04 36.95
CA LEU A 114 13.61 -20.07 35.97
C LEU A 114 13.93 -20.72 34.62
N ALA A 115 14.67 -21.84 34.61
CA ALA A 115 15.05 -22.53 33.38
C ALA A 115 13.82 -23.06 32.61
N HIS A 116 12.94 -23.82 33.27
CA HIS A 116 11.74 -24.36 32.64
C HIS A 116 10.78 -23.24 32.21
N GLY A 117 10.66 -22.16 32.99
CA GLY A 117 9.80 -21.03 32.66
C GLY A 117 10.29 -20.17 31.49
N THR A 118 11.59 -20.17 31.19
CA THR A 118 12.17 -19.33 30.12
C THR A 118 12.35 -20.07 28.80
N MET A 119 12.45 -21.40 28.80
CA MET A 119 12.58 -22.20 27.57
C MET A 119 11.48 -21.94 26.52
N PRO A 120 10.17 -21.86 26.88
CA PRO A 120 9.10 -21.56 25.91
C PRO A 120 9.24 -20.20 25.21
N LEU A 121 9.87 -19.23 25.87
CA LEU A 121 10.05 -17.89 25.31
C LEU A 121 10.94 -17.92 24.06
N LEU A 122 11.87 -18.88 23.96
CA LEU A 122 12.77 -18.99 22.80
C LEU A 122 11.98 -19.25 21.51
N TRP A 123 11.01 -20.16 21.55
CA TRP A 123 10.14 -20.45 20.41
C TRP A 123 9.29 -19.24 20.02
N VAL A 124 8.74 -18.54 21.01
CA VAL A 124 7.86 -17.39 20.80
C VAL A 124 8.63 -16.22 20.22
N VAL A 125 9.82 -15.93 20.75
CA VAL A 125 10.73 -14.91 20.20
C VAL A 125 11.09 -15.25 18.76
N PHE A 126 11.40 -16.51 18.45
CA PHE A 126 11.68 -16.93 17.08
C PHE A 126 10.49 -16.69 16.15
N SER A 127 9.27 -17.07 16.57
CA SER A 127 8.05 -16.84 15.79
C SER A 127 7.76 -15.35 15.58
N GLU A 128 7.97 -14.51 16.60
CA GLU A 128 7.78 -13.05 16.53
C GLU A 128 8.81 -12.39 15.61
N ILE A 129 10.06 -12.88 15.59
CA ILE A 129 11.09 -12.42 14.66
C ILE A 129 10.65 -12.69 13.22
N GLY A 130 10.20 -13.91 12.91
CA GLY A 130 9.68 -14.27 11.59
C GLY A 130 8.50 -13.39 11.17
N ALA A 131 7.54 -13.20 12.09
CA ALA A 131 6.39 -12.33 11.89
C ALA A 131 6.79 -10.86 11.65
N HIS A 132 7.75 -10.36 12.42
CA HIS A 132 8.26 -9.01 12.30
C HIS A 132 8.93 -8.79 10.94
N ILE A 133 9.80 -9.71 10.51
CA ILE A 133 10.47 -9.64 9.20
C ILE A 133 9.43 -9.59 8.08
N TYR A 134 8.42 -10.47 8.13
CA TYR A 134 7.37 -10.53 7.11
C TYR A 134 6.50 -9.27 7.11
N ALA A 135 6.08 -8.78 8.28
CA ALA A 135 5.28 -7.56 8.43
C ALA A 135 6.04 -6.31 7.96
N VAL A 136 7.34 -6.21 8.26
CA VAL A 136 8.20 -5.13 7.76
C VAL A 136 8.32 -5.17 6.25
N ARG A 137 8.47 -6.37 5.65
CA ARG A 137 8.54 -6.54 4.20
C ARG A 137 7.25 -6.10 3.51
N ILE A 138 6.09 -6.53 4.02
CA ILE A 138 4.79 -6.09 3.48
C ILE A 138 4.61 -4.58 3.68
N GLY A 139 4.88 -4.06 4.88
CA GLY A 139 4.73 -2.63 5.16
C GLY A 139 5.61 -1.73 4.28
N ALA A 140 6.78 -2.22 3.88
CA ALA A 140 7.65 -1.54 2.91
C ALA A 140 7.10 -1.59 1.49
N VAL A 141 6.53 -2.73 1.06
CA VAL A 141 5.98 -2.91 -0.30
C VAL A 141 4.66 -2.16 -0.49
N THR A 142 3.81 -2.08 0.54
CA THR A 142 2.49 -1.43 0.43
C THR A 142 2.57 0.11 0.48
N GLY A 143 3.74 0.72 0.73
CA GLY A 143 3.94 2.17 0.70
C GLY A 143 3.25 2.97 1.84
N ARG A 144 2.43 2.32 2.66
CA ARG A 144 1.65 2.94 3.75
C ARG A 144 2.45 3.20 5.03
N ARG A 145 3.75 2.92 5.02
CA ARG A 145 4.61 3.13 6.20
C ARG A 145 5.02 4.59 6.29
N MET A 146 4.34 5.33 7.15
CA MET A 146 4.79 6.64 7.62
C MET A 146 6.14 6.50 8.35
N GLU A 147 7.17 7.17 7.87
CA GLU A 147 8.47 7.21 8.52
C GLU A 147 8.37 7.98 9.85
N LYS A 148 8.93 7.38 10.91
CA LYS A 148 8.92 7.98 12.25
C LYS A 148 9.90 9.16 12.30
N ILE A 149 9.47 10.27 12.90
CA ILE A 149 10.36 11.39 13.20
C ILE A 149 11.39 10.95 14.26
N ARG A 150 12.66 11.37 14.09
CA ARG A 150 13.74 11.08 15.04
C ARG A 150 13.37 11.53 16.46
N ARG A 151 13.55 10.61 17.43
CA ARG A 151 13.28 10.87 18.86
C ARG A 151 14.05 12.07 19.41
N SER A 152 15.29 12.29 18.97
CA SER A 152 16.09 13.45 19.37
C SER A 152 15.43 14.79 19.04
N ARG A 153 14.71 14.88 17.92
CA ARG A 153 14.02 16.10 17.52
C ARG A 153 12.79 16.40 18.38
N TRP A 154 12.12 15.35 18.88
CA TRP A 154 11.04 15.51 19.86
C TRP A 154 11.54 16.17 21.14
N LEU A 155 12.76 15.85 21.58
CA LEU A 155 13.38 16.46 22.75
C LEU A 155 13.87 17.89 22.49
N LEU A 156 14.59 18.10 21.38
CA LEU A 156 15.26 19.38 21.09
C LEU A 156 14.33 20.45 20.50
N ALA A 157 13.26 20.04 19.82
CA ALA A 157 12.42 20.95 19.04
C ALA A 157 10.95 20.49 19.03
N PHE A 158 10.42 20.14 20.20
CA PHE A 158 9.06 19.61 20.40
C PHE A 158 7.97 20.33 19.60
N PRO A 159 7.75 21.66 19.71
CA PRO A 159 6.65 22.32 19.01
C PRO A 159 6.81 22.28 17.48
N SER A 160 8.03 22.42 16.98
CA SER A 160 8.30 22.32 15.53
C SER A 160 8.11 20.89 15.02
N THR A 161 8.44 19.90 15.86
CA THR A 161 8.30 18.48 15.57
C THR A 161 6.84 18.07 15.55
N PHE A 162 6.04 18.58 16.49
CA PHE A 162 4.60 18.37 16.50
C PHE A 162 3.92 18.99 15.27
N ALA A 163 4.31 20.21 14.88
CA ALA A 163 3.79 20.83 13.67
C ALA A 163 4.16 20.04 12.40
N LEU A 164 5.40 19.55 12.32
CA LEU A 164 5.87 18.69 11.23
C LEU A 164 5.08 17.37 11.19
N TRP A 165 4.96 16.69 12.34
CA TRP A 165 4.19 15.45 12.48
C TRP A 165 2.74 15.63 12.04
N ARG A 166 2.07 16.68 12.54
CA ARG A 166 0.68 16.99 12.16
C ARG A 166 0.55 17.19 10.66
N ARG A 167 1.51 17.84 9.99
CA ARG A 167 1.48 17.98 8.53
C ARG A 167 1.73 16.65 7.83
N MET A 168 2.71 15.86 8.26
CA MET A 168 2.97 14.53 7.69
C MET A 168 1.71 13.67 7.73
N THR A 169 1.00 13.67 8.85
CA THR A 169 -0.25 12.92 9.02
C THR A 169 -1.40 13.48 8.18
N LEU A 170 -1.59 14.81 8.13
CA LEU A 170 -2.72 15.42 7.41
C LEU A 170 -2.57 15.41 5.88
N TRP A 171 -1.34 15.45 5.37
CA TRP A 171 -1.02 15.50 3.95
C TRP A 171 -0.44 14.18 3.43
N GLU A 172 -0.53 13.11 4.23
CA GLU A 172 -0.03 11.77 3.92
C GLU A 172 1.41 11.75 3.39
N ILE A 173 2.27 12.64 3.90
CA ILE A 173 3.70 12.70 3.52
C ILE A 173 4.42 11.57 4.26
N THR A 174 4.57 10.42 3.59
CA THR A 174 5.10 9.19 4.21
C THR A 174 6.59 9.25 4.53
N SER A 175 7.36 10.13 3.88
CA SER A 175 8.82 10.24 4.09
C SER A 175 9.19 11.37 5.03
N TYR A 176 10.07 11.08 6.00
CA TYR A 176 10.59 12.06 6.95
C TYR A 176 11.55 13.06 6.30
N SER A 177 12.41 12.62 5.38
CA SER A 177 13.33 13.50 4.65
C SER A 177 12.57 14.48 3.76
N GLU A 178 11.57 13.96 3.04
CA GLU A 178 10.71 14.77 2.16
C GLU A 178 9.92 15.81 2.97
N ALA A 179 9.37 15.43 4.13
CA ALA A 179 8.70 16.35 5.03
C ALA A 179 9.64 17.45 5.55
N LEU A 180 10.90 17.11 5.83
CA LEU A 180 11.89 18.06 6.30
C LEU A 180 12.32 19.05 5.20
N GLU A 181 12.46 18.58 3.97
CA GLU A 181 12.75 19.42 2.80
C GLU A 181 11.61 20.41 2.54
N ARG A 182 10.35 19.95 2.56
CA ARG A 182 9.19 20.84 2.43
C ARG A 182 9.11 21.89 3.55
N GLU A 183 9.48 21.53 4.78
CA GLU A 183 9.53 22.50 5.87
C GLU A 183 10.69 23.49 5.71
N ARG A 184 11.85 23.04 5.19
CA ARG A 184 12.99 23.92 4.86
C ARG A 184 12.59 24.93 3.78
N GLU A 185 11.98 24.47 2.69
CA GLU A 185 11.50 25.32 1.60
C GLU A 185 10.49 26.35 2.08
N ARG A 186 9.51 25.93 2.91
CA ARG A 186 8.54 26.85 3.52
C ARG A 186 9.21 27.94 4.34
N GLN A 187 10.26 27.60 5.09
CA GLN A 187 11.00 28.57 5.91
C GLN A 187 11.81 29.54 5.05
N LEU A 188 12.44 29.07 3.97
CA LEU A 188 13.14 29.92 2.98
C LEU A 188 12.17 30.88 2.28
N ARG A 189 11.01 30.39 1.82
CA ARG A 189 9.96 31.23 1.21
C ARG A 189 9.43 32.29 2.17
N ARG A 190 9.26 31.93 3.44
CA ARG A 190 8.87 32.90 4.48
C ARG A 190 9.94 33.95 4.71
N ALA A 191 11.23 33.59 4.60
CA ALA A 191 12.34 34.55 4.66
C ALA A 191 12.32 35.48 3.44
N GLU A 192 12.15 34.95 2.23
CA GLU A 192 12.05 35.72 0.98
C GLU A 192 10.90 36.75 1.03
N LEU A 193 9.73 36.36 1.53
CA LEU A 193 8.59 37.28 1.69
C LEU A 193 8.85 38.37 2.73
N ARG A 194 9.60 38.06 3.79
CA ARG A 194 10.01 39.04 4.80
C ARG A 194 11.05 40.01 4.28
N GLU A 195 11.93 39.56 3.40
CA GLU A 195 12.89 40.41 2.71
C GLU A 195 12.17 41.38 1.76
N LYS A 196 11.27 40.87 0.92
CA LYS A 196 10.50 41.66 -0.05
C LYS A 196 9.54 42.68 0.58
N HIS A 197 8.83 42.30 1.64
CA HIS A 197 7.73 43.11 2.21
C HIS A 197 7.99 43.59 3.65
N GLY A 198 9.17 43.31 4.20
CA GLY A 198 9.58 43.74 5.53
C GLY A 198 8.66 43.21 6.66
N ARG A 199 8.47 44.06 7.69
CA ARG A 199 7.70 43.71 8.90
C ARG A 199 6.21 43.45 8.61
N ARG A 200 5.66 44.04 7.54
CA ARG A 200 4.25 43.91 7.14
C ARG A 200 4.02 42.83 6.08
N TRP A 201 4.95 41.89 5.90
CA TRP A 201 4.82 40.84 4.88
C TRP A 201 3.48 40.10 4.90
N ARG A 202 2.93 39.78 6.08
CA ARG A 202 1.64 39.05 6.14
C ARG A 202 0.45 39.80 5.53
N SER A 203 0.45 41.13 5.55
CA SER A 203 -0.62 41.94 4.97
C SER A 203 -0.30 42.38 3.54
N GLN A 204 0.98 42.53 3.18
CA GLN A 204 1.42 42.95 1.85
C GLN A 204 1.57 41.79 0.85
N THR A 205 1.81 40.55 1.32
CA THR A 205 1.92 39.39 0.44
C THR A 205 0.58 39.08 -0.23
N PRO A 206 0.53 38.90 -1.57
CA PRO A 206 -0.66 38.50 -2.29
C PRO A 206 -1.36 37.28 -1.67
N ARG A 207 -2.70 37.26 -1.69
CA ARG A 207 -3.48 36.20 -1.03
C ARG A 207 -3.10 34.80 -1.52
N ARG A 208 -2.84 34.65 -2.82
CA ARG A 208 -2.43 33.40 -3.46
C ARG A 208 -1.13 32.85 -2.87
N GLU A 209 -0.09 33.68 -2.78
CA GLU A 209 1.20 33.29 -2.21
C GLU A 209 1.10 32.91 -0.73
N ARG A 210 0.28 33.63 0.06
CA ARG A 210 0.05 33.26 1.47
C ARG A 210 -0.66 31.92 1.61
N VAL A 211 -1.61 31.62 0.73
CA VAL A 211 -2.33 30.34 0.71
C VAL A 211 -1.37 29.22 0.33
N LEU A 212 -0.58 29.39 -0.72
CA LEU A 212 0.42 28.41 -1.14
C LEU A 212 1.48 28.16 -0.05
N LEU A 213 1.92 29.20 0.67
CA LEU A 213 2.82 29.06 1.83
C LEU A 213 2.16 28.27 2.97
N LYS A 214 0.85 28.41 3.18
CA LYS A 214 0.08 27.69 4.20
C LYS A 214 -0.09 26.22 3.84
N LEU A 215 -0.45 25.94 2.58
CA LEU A 215 -0.56 24.59 2.04
C LEU A 215 0.80 23.89 2.00
N GLY A 216 1.89 24.63 1.78
CA GLY A 216 3.22 24.06 1.55
C GLY A 216 3.41 23.61 0.10
N GLU A 217 2.58 24.11 -0.81
CA GLU A 217 2.52 23.77 -2.24
C GLU A 217 3.05 24.92 -3.10
N LEU A 218 4.01 25.70 -2.59
CA LEU A 218 4.70 26.69 -3.44
C LEU A 218 5.61 25.95 -4.43
N ALA A 219 5.01 25.33 -5.45
CA ALA A 219 5.71 25.01 -6.69
C ALA A 219 6.39 26.30 -7.18
N PRO A 220 7.62 26.24 -7.70
CA PRO A 220 8.21 27.38 -8.35
C PRO A 220 7.44 27.63 -9.65
N ALA A 221 6.40 28.47 -9.59
CA ALA A 221 6.08 29.31 -10.73
C ALA A 221 7.11 30.45 -10.72
N GLY A 222 8.39 30.09 -10.92
CA GLY A 222 9.27 30.98 -11.66
C GLY A 222 8.73 30.94 -13.09
N GLU A 223 8.39 32.11 -13.61
CA GLU A 223 7.65 32.35 -14.85
C GLU A 223 6.12 32.37 -14.67
N GLU A 224 5.63 33.48 -14.11
CA GLU A 224 4.66 34.22 -14.92
C GLU A 224 5.32 34.43 -16.29
N PRO A 225 4.69 34.05 -17.43
CA PRO A 225 5.22 34.41 -18.72
C PRO A 225 5.19 35.93 -18.75
N GLN A 226 6.35 36.54 -18.48
CA GLN A 226 6.59 37.90 -18.89
C GLN A 226 6.29 37.89 -20.39
N PRO A 227 5.49 38.83 -20.91
CA PRO A 227 5.36 38.96 -22.35
C PRO A 227 6.78 39.19 -22.84
N VAL A 228 7.32 38.20 -23.54
CA VAL A 228 8.55 38.37 -24.31
C VAL A 228 8.21 39.51 -25.26
N VAL A 229 8.71 40.71 -24.95
CA VAL A 229 8.74 41.81 -25.89
C VAL A 229 9.51 41.24 -27.08
N PRO A 230 8.91 41.06 -28.26
CA PRO A 230 9.66 40.64 -29.42
C PRO A 230 10.69 41.75 -29.68
N GLU A 231 11.96 41.41 -29.55
CA GLU A 231 13.05 42.25 -30.04
C GLU A 231 12.87 42.34 -31.55
N GLU A 232 12.38 43.48 -32.02
CA GLU A 232 12.18 43.77 -33.43
C GLU A 232 13.55 44.14 -34.03
N PRO A 233 13.98 43.49 -35.12
CA PRO A 233 15.28 43.76 -35.73
C PRO A 233 15.29 45.16 -36.38
N GLU A 234 16.28 45.98 -36.00
CA GLU A 234 16.58 47.25 -36.64
C GLU A 234 16.98 47.06 -38.11
N LEU A 235 16.33 47.79 -39.03
CA LEU A 235 16.79 48.20 -40.37
C LEU A 235 15.95 49.44 -40.81
N PRO A 236 16.45 50.32 -41.70
CA PRO A 236 16.42 51.76 -41.49
C PRO A 236 15.38 52.55 -42.33
N GLU A 237 14.91 53.62 -41.70
CA GLU A 237 14.50 54.96 -42.17
C GLU A 237 14.08 55.23 -43.63
N ALA A 238 12.81 55.64 -43.83
CA ALA A 238 12.38 56.67 -44.80
C ALA A 238 10.91 57.13 -44.54
N GLU A 239 10.77 58.32 -43.94
CA GLU A 239 9.89 59.50 -44.18
C GLU A 239 8.49 59.43 -44.91
N PRO A 240 7.61 60.46 -44.80
CA PRO A 240 6.40 60.42 -43.96
C PRO A 240 5.07 60.71 -44.70
N GLU A 241 3.93 60.19 -44.22
CA GLU A 241 2.60 60.74 -44.54
C GLU A 241 1.62 60.70 -43.35
N THR A 242 0.82 61.75 -43.22
CA THR A 242 -0.22 62.03 -42.19
C THR A 242 -1.62 62.03 -42.86
N PRO A 243 -2.78 62.20 -42.19
CA PRO A 243 -3.34 61.58 -40.97
C PRO A 243 -4.86 61.13 -41.05
N LYS A 244 -5.27 60.18 -40.18
CA LYS A 244 -6.65 59.91 -39.59
C LYS A 244 -7.80 59.42 -40.53
N PRO A 245 -8.94 58.80 -40.05
CA PRO A 245 -9.51 58.70 -38.68
C PRO A 245 -9.99 57.26 -38.27
N PRO A 246 -10.58 57.04 -37.06
CA PRO A 246 -10.69 55.73 -36.42
C PRO A 246 -12.00 54.99 -36.73
N ARG A 247 -11.95 53.66 -36.84
CA ARG A 247 -13.17 52.82 -36.88
C ARG A 247 -13.17 51.73 -35.80
N LYS A 248 -13.96 52.05 -34.77
CA LYS A 248 -14.82 51.21 -33.90
C LYS A 248 -14.47 49.71 -33.76
N ARG A 249 -14.20 49.35 -32.49
CA ARG A 249 -14.34 48.00 -31.92
C ARG A 249 -15.70 47.38 -32.29
N PRO A 250 -15.75 46.05 -32.40
CA PRO A 250 -16.77 45.30 -31.71
C PRO A 250 -16.16 44.44 -30.60
N ALA A 251 -16.98 44.27 -29.57
CA ALA A 251 -16.67 43.62 -28.32
C ALA A 251 -16.55 42.10 -28.42
N LYS A 252 -15.74 41.55 -27.50
CA LYS A 252 -15.83 40.22 -26.87
C LYS A 252 -16.42 39.07 -27.71
N ALA A 253 -15.54 38.18 -28.14
CA ALA A 253 -15.82 36.75 -28.21
C ALA A 253 -14.74 35.96 -27.45
N LYS A 254 -15.20 34.97 -26.68
CA LYS A 254 -14.47 34.09 -25.75
C LYS A 254 -13.39 33.24 -26.46
N PRO A 255 -12.37 32.75 -25.72
CA PRO A 255 -11.23 32.06 -26.31
C PRO A 255 -11.59 30.66 -26.83
N LYS A 256 -10.99 30.30 -27.98
CA LYS A 256 -11.06 28.98 -28.62
C LYS A 256 -10.27 27.93 -27.82
N ALA A 257 -10.99 26.88 -27.45
CA ALA A 257 -10.64 25.46 -27.52
C ALA A 257 -9.28 24.98 -26.96
N SER A 258 -9.29 24.59 -25.67
CA SER A 258 -8.51 23.45 -25.21
C SER A 258 -9.03 22.18 -25.89
N LYS A 259 -8.14 21.29 -26.35
CA LYS A 259 -8.47 19.93 -26.84
C LYS A 259 -9.55 19.31 -25.95
N ALA A 260 -10.67 18.91 -26.56
CA ALA A 260 -11.80 18.31 -25.88
C ALA A 260 -11.33 17.08 -25.07
N GLN A 261 -11.52 17.12 -23.75
CA GLN A 261 -11.46 15.92 -22.92
C GLN A 261 -12.61 15.01 -23.35
N ARG A 262 -12.30 13.77 -23.75
CA ARG A 262 -13.31 12.77 -24.12
C ARG A 262 -14.24 12.57 -22.92
N THR A 263 -15.53 12.70 -23.13
CA THR A 263 -16.53 12.52 -22.08
C THR A 263 -16.72 11.03 -21.76
N SER A 264 -17.24 10.70 -20.57
CA SER A 264 -17.50 9.31 -20.19
C SER A 264 -18.47 8.60 -21.13
N ALA A 265 -19.41 9.33 -21.73
CA ALA A 265 -20.35 8.82 -22.72
C ALA A 265 -19.65 8.43 -24.04
N GLU A 266 -18.70 9.24 -24.51
CA GLU A 266 -17.90 8.92 -25.70
C GLU A 266 -17.05 7.67 -25.51
N LEU A 267 -16.45 7.52 -24.32
CA LEU A 267 -15.66 6.33 -23.96
C LEU A 267 -16.51 5.06 -23.90
N LEU A 268 -17.79 5.16 -23.51
CA LEU A 268 -18.72 4.03 -23.52
C LEU A 268 -19.05 3.58 -24.95
N VAL A 269 -19.25 4.53 -25.87
CA VAL A 269 -19.49 4.21 -27.29
C VAL A 269 -18.27 3.54 -27.90
N GLU A 270 -17.07 4.11 -27.71
CA GLU A 270 -15.80 3.52 -28.18
C GLU A 270 -15.57 2.13 -27.57
N ALA A 271 -15.90 1.93 -26.29
CA ALA A 271 -15.79 0.62 -25.64
C ALA A 271 -16.77 -0.42 -26.20
N ARG A 272 -18.01 -0.03 -26.55
CA ARG A 272 -18.99 -0.95 -27.16
C ARG A 272 -18.52 -1.41 -28.54
N GLU A 273 -17.98 -0.52 -29.35
CA GLU A 273 -17.44 -0.86 -30.68
C GLU A 273 -16.27 -1.84 -30.57
N VAL A 274 -15.31 -1.53 -29.71
CA VAL A 274 -14.09 -2.35 -29.56
C VAL A 274 -14.37 -3.72 -28.95
N THR A 275 -15.36 -3.81 -28.06
CA THR A 275 -15.71 -5.07 -27.39
C THR A 275 -16.78 -5.87 -28.12
N ALA A 276 -17.30 -5.41 -29.26
CA ALA A 276 -18.37 -6.09 -30.00
C ALA A 276 -18.04 -7.55 -30.35
N GLU A 277 -16.79 -7.85 -30.70
CA GLU A 277 -16.33 -9.19 -31.09
C GLU A 277 -15.74 -10.01 -29.93
N TRP A 278 -15.76 -9.46 -28.71
CA TRP A 278 -15.13 -10.12 -27.57
C TRP A 278 -16.08 -11.11 -26.91
N ALA A 279 -15.58 -12.31 -26.60
CA ALA A 279 -16.26 -13.26 -25.74
C ALA A 279 -16.48 -12.69 -24.32
N ASP A 280 -17.50 -13.17 -23.61
CA ASP A 280 -17.94 -12.62 -22.31
C ASP A 280 -16.87 -12.72 -21.21
N ASP A 281 -16.02 -13.75 -21.30
CA ASP A 281 -14.86 -13.97 -20.43
C ASP A 281 -13.68 -13.04 -20.74
N ALA A 282 -13.56 -12.59 -22.00
CA ALA A 282 -12.52 -11.66 -22.45
C ALA A 282 -12.78 -10.20 -22.03
N VAL A 283 -14.01 -9.84 -21.65
CA VAL A 283 -14.37 -8.48 -21.17
C VAL A 283 -13.85 -8.25 -19.74
N ASN A 284 -12.59 -7.83 -19.65
CA ASN A 284 -11.94 -7.45 -18.39
C ASN A 284 -11.42 -6.00 -18.42
N ALA A 285 -11.23 -5.40 -17.24
CA ALA A 285 -10.90 -3.99 -17.11
C ALA A 285 -9.52 -3.64 -17.71
N GLU A 286 -8.55 -4.56 -17.69
CA GLU A 286 -7.21 -4.31 -18.23
C GLU A 286 -7.19 -4.36 -19.76
N ALA A 287 -7.97 -5.27 -20.36
CA ALA A 287 -8.15 -5.34 -21.81
C ALA A 287 -8.85 -4.08 -22.35
N ILE A 288 -9.93 -3.63 -21.69
CA ILE A 288 -10.65 -2.39 -22.06
C ILE A 288 -9.73 -1.16 -21.92
N ARG A 289 -8.95 -1.10 -20.83
CA ARG A 289 -7.98 -0.01 -20.61
C ARG A 289 -6.98 0.09 -21.76
N LYS A 290 -6.41 -1.04 -22.19
CA LYS A 290 -5.42 -1.08 -23.28
C LYS A 290 -6.03 -0.69 -24.62
N ALA A 291 -7.25 -1.15 -24.89
CA ALA A 291 -7.90 -0.93 -26.17
C ALA A 291 -8.44 0.51 -26.33
N VAL A 292 -9.11 1.05 -25.29
CA VAL A 292 -9.70 2.41 -25.29
C VAL A 292 -8.72 3.49 -24.81
N ARG A 293 -7.53 3.09 -24.33
CA ARG A 293 -6.47 3.99 -23.79
C ARG A 293 -6.98 4.98 -22.74
N THR A 294 -7.81 4.48 -21.84
CA THR A 294 -8.43 5.28 -20.77
C THR A 294 -7.78 5.02 -19.40
N SER A 295 -8.19 5.77 -18.38
CA SER A 295 -7.74 5.56 -16.99
C SER A 295 -8.27 4.24 -16.44
N GLN A 296 -7.62 3.71 -15.40
CA GLN A 296 -8.04 2.47 -14.75
C GLN A 296 -9.45 2.56 -14.16
N ASP A 297 -9.83 3.71 -13.62
CA ASP A 297 -11.16 3.92 -13.01
C ASP A 297 -12.25 3.94 -14.07
N ASN A 298 -12.02 4.62 -15.20
CA ASN A 298 -12.94 4.59 -16.33
C ASN A 298 -13.05 3.17 -16.90
N ALA A 299 -11.95 2.44 -17.06
CA ALA A 299 -11.98 1.07 -17.58
C ALA A 299 -12.81 0.09 -16.72
N ARG A 300 -12.80 0.27 -15.38
CA ARG A 300 -13.65 -0.51 -14.47
C ARG A 300 -15.13 -0.18 -14.64
N MET A 301 -15.47 1.11 -14.72
CA MET A 301 -16.85 1.56 -14.97
C MET A 301 -17.38 1.05 -16.31
N LEU A 302 -16.57 1.14 -17.37
CA LEU A 302 -16.89 0.61 -18.70
C LEU A 302 -17.14 -0.90 -18.67
N ARG A 303 -16.27 -1.68 -18.00
CA ARG A 303 -16.43 -3.13 -17.84
C ARG A 303 -17.76 -3.48 -17.18
N ASP A 304 -18.07 -2.83 -16.08
CA ASP A 304 -19.27 -3.15 -15.28
C ASP A 304 -20.55 -2.83 -16.05
N THR A 305 -20.54 -1.71 -16.78
CA THR A 305 -21.63 -1.32 -17.68
C THR A 305 -21.82 -2.36 -18.81
N LEU A 306 -20.75 -2.75 -19.50
CA LEU A 306 -20.81 -3.75 -20.57
C LEU A 306 -21.27 -5.13 -20.09
N LYS A 307 -20.81 -5.57 -18.90
CA LYS A 307 -21.25 -6.84 -18.32
C LYS A 307 -22.72 -6.82 -17.92
N ALA A 308 -23.21 -5.69 -17.39
CA ALA A 308 -24.63 -5.53 -17.08
C ALA A 308 -25.49 -5.60 -18.35
N GLU A 309 -25.09 -4.89 -19.42
CA GLU A 309 -25.79 -4.92 -20.72
C GLU A 309 -25.83 -6.33 -21.33
N ARG A 310 -24.73 -7.08 -21.28
CA ARG A 310 -24.68 -8.45 -21.80
C ARG A 310 -25.49 -9.44 -20.96
N ALA A 311 -25.50 -9.28 -19.64
CA ALA A 311 -26.34 -10.08 -18.76
C ALA A 311 -27.84 -9.79 -19.00
N GLU A 312 -28.20 -8.55 -19.29
CA GLU A 312 -29.57 -8.17 -19.67
C GLU A 312 -29.96 -8.72 -21.04
N ALA A 313 -29.06 -8.66 -22.03
CA ALA A 313 -29.28 -9.27 -23.34
C ALA A 313 -29.44 -10.80 -23.28
N ALA A 314 -28.68 -11.47 -22.41
CA ALA A 314 -28.80 -12.92 -22.19
C ALA A 314 -30.16 -13.31 -21.61
N ARG A 315 -30.76 -12.48 -20.74
CA ARG A 315 -32.10 -12.71 -20.17
C ARG A 315 -33.22 -12.64 -21.21
N PHE A 316 -33.00 -11.91 -22.31
CA PHE A 316 -33.99 -11.73 -23.39
C PHE A 316 -33.80 -12.70 -24.56
N ARG A 317 -32.82 -13.60 -24.53
CA ARG A 317 -32.66 -14.64 -25.54
C ARG A 317 -33.45 -15.90 -25.12
N PRO A 318 -34.52 -16.30 -25.84
CA PRO A 318 -35.16 -17.58 -25.61
C PRO A 318 -34.18 -18.70 -25.97
N GLU A 319 -33.99 -19.67 -25.07
CA GLU A 319 -33.06 -20.78 -25.28
C GLU A 319 -33.45 -21.62 -26.52
N PRO A 320 -32.49 -22.04 -27.35
CA PRO A 320 -32.74 -23.07 -28.35
C PRO A 320 -32.98 -24.41 -27.63
N GLN A 321 -34.14 -25.02 -27.91
CA GLN A 321 -34.51 -26.35 -27.41
C GLN A 321 -33.39 -27.36 -27.69
N SER A 322 -32.83 -27.92 -26.63
CA SER A 322 -31.88 -29.03 -26.66
C SER A 322 -32.58 -30.27 -27.23
N ILE A 323 -32.17 -30.68 -28.42
CA ILE A 323 -32.52 -32.00 -28.97
C ILE A 323 -31.79 -33.05 -28.14
N GLU A 324 -32.56 -33.78 -27.36
CA GLU A 324 -32.18 -34.97 -26.61
C GLU A 324 -31.61 -36.01 -27.57
N THR A 325 -30.29 -36.18 -27.54
CA THR A 325 -29.62 -37.22 -28.33
C THR A 325 -29.57 -38.49 -27.49
N ALA A 326 -30.35 -39.48 -27.94
CA ALA A 326 -30.46 -40.81 -27.37
C ALA A 326 -29.10 -41.52 -27.25
N GLN A 327 -28.92 -42.19 -26.13
CA GLN A 327 -27.80 -43.06 -25.76
C GLN A 327 -27.98 -44.44 -26.43
N PRO A 328 -26.98 -45.01 -27.13
CA PRO A 328 -27.03 -46.42 -27.50
C PRO A 328 -26.38 -47.29 -26.42
N ALA A 329 -27.07 -48.39 -26.12
CA ALA A 329 -26.66 -49.48 -25.24
C ALA A 329 -25.78 -50.50 -26.00
N GLU A 330 -24.72 -51.01 -25.37
CA GLU A 330 -23.93 -52.19 -25.76
C GLU A 330 -23.04 -52.57 -24.55
N THR A 331 -22.75 -53.81 -24.16
CA THR A 331 -23.31 -55.16 -24.35
C THR A 331 -22.57 -56.02 -23.32
N GLU A 332 -23.26 -56.99 -22.73
CA GLU A 332 -22.69 -57.97 -21.79
C GLU A 332 -21.64 -58.87 -22.47
N HIS A 333 -20.54 -59.17 -21.76
CA HIS A 333 -19.71 -60.33 -22.06
C HIS A 333 -19.51 -61.16 -20.80
N SER A 334 -20.10 -62.35 -20.82
CA SER A 334 -19.96 -63.42 -19.84
C SER A 334 -18.72 -64.24 -20.20
N GLU A 335 -17.75 -64.31 -19.29
CA GLU A 335 -16.68 -65.30 -19.32
C GLU A 335 -17.21 -66.65 -18.83
N GLY A 336 -17.11 -67.66 -19.70
CA GLY A 336 -17.30 -69.07 -19.36
C GLY A 336 -15.97 -69.72 -18.98
N VAL A 337 -15.94 -70.36 -17.82
CA VAL A 337 -14.86 -71.26 -17.37
C VAL A 337 -15.45 -72.66 -17.19
N ALA A 338 -15.03 -73.62 -18.02
CA ALA A 338 -14.90 -75.04 -17.70
C ALA A 338 -14.40 -75.84 -18.91
N ALA A 339 -13.11 -76.19 -18.90
CA ALA A 339 -12.55 -77.54 -19.15
C ALA A 339 -11.02 -77.47 -19.20
#